data_AF-A0A976PJ83-F1
#
_entry.id   AF-A0A976PJ83-F1
#
_cell.length_a   1.000
_cell.length_b   1.000
_cell.length_c   1.000
_cell.angle_alpha   90.00
_cell.angle_beta   90.00
_cell.angle_gamma   90.00
#
_symmetry.space_group_name_H-M   'P 1'
#
loop_
_entity.id
_entity.type
_entity.pdbx_description
1 polymer ?
#
loop_
_entity_poly.entity_id
_entity_poly.type
_entity_poly.pdbx_seq_one_letter_code
_entity_poly.pdbx_strand_id
1 'polypeptide(L)' 'MLTAAEKEAIVKEHAQAEGDTGSPEVQVALLTANINKLQG' A
#
# COMPACT_ATOMS: atom_id res chain seq x y z
N MET A 1 -6.95 2.04 -11.18
CA MET A 1 -5.52 1.86 -10.82
C MET A 1 -5.18 2.74 -9.62
N LEU A 2 -4.35 2.24 -8.70
CA LEU A 2 -3.79 3.04 -7.61
C LEU A 2 -2.88 4.13 -8.19
N THR A 3 -3.00 5.36 -7.71
CA THR A 3 -2.07 6.44 -8.05
C THR A 3 -0.78 6.31 -7.24
N ALA A 4 0.30 6.91 -7.72
CA ALA A 4 1.56 6.92 -6.99
C ALA A 4 1.42 7.56 -5.59
N ALA A 5 0.60 8.61 -5.46
CA ALA A 5 0.34 9.30 -4.20
C ALA A 5 -0.39 8.40 -3.18
N GLU A 6 -1.42 7.67 -3.59
CA GLU A 6 -2.12 6.73 -2.70
C GLU A 6 -1.21 5.58 -2.29
N LYS A 7 -0.39 5.09 -3.23
CA LYS A 7 0.58 4.03 -2.94
C LYS A 7 1.59 4.49 -1.86
N GLU A 8 2.14 5.69 -2.00
CA GLU A 8 3.06 6.25 -1.02
C GLU A 8 2.41 6.48 0.35
N ALA A 9 1.15 6.91 0.38
CA ALA A 9 0.39 7.07 1.62
C ALA A 9 0.24 5.73 2.35
N ILE A 10 -0.17 4.67 1.64
CA ILE A 10 -0.35 3.33 2.20
C ILE A 10 0.99 2.75 2.69
N VAL A 11 2.06 2.92 1.92
CA VAL A 11 3.40 2.48 2.34
C VAL A 11 3.82 3.21 3.61
N LYS A 12 3.64 4.53 3.70
CA LYS A 12 3.98 5.29 4.92
C LYS A 12 3.15 4.90 6.13
N GLU A 13 1.87 4.57 5.94
CA GLU A 13 0.96 4.20 7.02
C GLU A 13 1.27 2.81 7.60
N HIS A 14 1.72 1.88 6.75
CA HIS A 14 1.97 0.48 7.15
C HIS A 14 3.45 0.09 7.23
N ALA A 15 4.38 0.97 6.86
CA ALA A 15 5.81 0.73 6.98
C ALA A 15 6.21 0.62 8.45
N GLN A 16 6.95 -0.44 8.80
CA GLN A 16 7.47 -0.60 10.16
C GLN A 16 8.79 0.14 10.38
N ALA A 17 9.50 0.47 9.29
CA ALA A 17 10.73 1.24 9.30
C ALA A 17 10.82 2.15 8.07
N GLU A 18 11.67 3.18 8.13
CA GLU A 18 11.93 4.03 6.95
C GLU A 18 12.50 3.19 5.80
N GLY A 19 11.82 3.21 4.65
CA GLY A 19 12.19 2.40 3.49
C GLY A 19 11.60 0.98 3.47
N ASP A 20 10.70 0.66 4.39
CA ASP A 20 10.03 -0.63 4.43
C ASP A 20 8.95 -0.73 3.33
N THR A 21 9.39 -1.18 2.15
CA THR A 21 8.51 -1.44 1.00
C THR A 21 8.28 -2.93 0.76
N GLY A 22 8.98 -3.78 1.51
CA GLY A 22 9.06 -5.22 1.26
C GLY A 22 8.26 -6.06 2.24
N SER A 23 7.88 -5.51 3.40
CA SER A 23 7.23 -6.27 4.45
C SER A 23 5.86 -6.83 4.04
N PRO A 24 5.49 -8.02 4.55
CA PRO A 24 4.20 -8.64 4.29
C PRO A 24 3.02 -7.69 4.54
N GLU A 25 3.10 -6.88 5.59
CA GLU A 25 2.09 -5.92 6.03
C GLU A 25 1.85 -4.85 4.96
N VAL A 26 2.94 -4.24 4.45
CA VAL A 26 2.88 -3.21 3.41
C VAL A 26 2.35 -3.79 2.10
N GLN A 27 2.78 -4.99 1.72
CA GLN A 27 2.28 -5.66 0.51
C GLN A 27 0.78 -5.98 0.63
N VAL A 28 0.33 -6.49 1.77
CA VAL A 28 -1.09 -6.80 2.01
C VAL A 28 -1.93 -5.53 1.96
N ALA A 29 -1.47 -4.43 2.55
CA ALA A 29 -2.15 -3.14 2.48
C ALA A 29 -2.27 -2.62 1.04
N LEU A 30 -1.18 -2.72 0.27
CA LEU A 30 -1.16 -2.34 -1.14
C LEU A 30 -2.11 -3.17 -2.00
N LEU A 31 -2.12 -4.50 -1.81
CA LEU A 31 -3.00 -5.40 -2.55
C LEU A 31 -4.46 -5.17 -2.18
N THR A 32 -4.75 -4.98 -0.88
CA THR A 32 -6.09 -4.67 -0.38
C THR A 32 -6.62 -3.38 -0.99
N ALA A 33 -5.82 -2.32 -0.99
CA ALA A 33 -6.21 -1.04 -1.60
C ALA A 33 -6.43 -1.16 -3.11
N ASN A 34 -5.61 -1.94 -3.81
CA ASN A 34 -5.82 -2.22 -5.23
C ASN A 34 -7.13 -2.98 -5.50
N ILE A 35 -7.44 -3.99 -4.68
CA ILE A 35 -8.67 -4.80 -4.79
C ILE A 35 -9.90 -3.91 -4.55
N ASN A 36 -9.91 -3.13 -3.47
CA ASN A 36 -11.01 -2.22 -3.15
C ASN A 36 -11.28 -1.22 -4.28
N LYS A 37 -10.21 -0.76 -4.96
CA LYS A 37 -10.31 0.18 -6.09
C LYS A 37 -10.69 -0.48 -7.42
N LEU A 38 -10.62 -1.80 -7.52
CA LEU A 38 -11.11 -2.58 -8.67
C LEU A 38 -12.58 -3.00 -8.49
N GLN A 39 -13.07 -3.03 -7.26
CA GLN A 39 -14.44 -3.41 -6.93
C GLN A 39 -15.42 -2.24 -6.90
N GLY A 40 -14.95 -0.99 -7.03
CA GLY A 40 -15.77 0.22 -7.16
C GLY A 40 -15.73 0.80 -8.56
#